data_AF-A0A8S9YWL1-F1
#
_entry.id   AF-A0A8S9YWL1-F1
#
_cell.length_a   1.000
_cell.length_b   1.000
_cell.length_c   1.000
_cell.angle_alpha   90.00
_cell.angle_beta   90.00
_cell.angle_gamma   90.00
#
_symmetry.space_group_name_H-M   'P 1'
#
loop_
_entity.id
_entity.type
_entity.pdbx_description
1 polymer ?
#
loop_
_entity_poly.entity_id
_entity_poly.type
_entity_poly.pdbx_seq_one_letter_code
_entity_poly.pdbx_strand_id
1 'polypeptide(L)'
;MLFAWGFCCPNGLLAARHFKTAWPGVLFALVVLAFMIMLVNLTGYSTLSTLPYSAHPLLGFIAFFLAFSNLFFAWMLITSTGGRRSLFRNFHLCVGLLAHALSVPLILTGFQMPKMGNQMCSSKAYSGTYLISLIFYAIVEVVLEVLGYKILFKMKSSCAIFHLFTVTELREKLQPFGLDAELVIQRIAQNPRHKKQQIMELLSNKDIEEKEFMQNSFKQIQTLRVIKYFLYAIHLMVSFSITFVLVIMVANL
;
A
#
# COMPACT_ATOMS: atom_id res chain seq x y z
N MET A 1 -18.28 -6.04 1.82
CA MET A 1 -17.08 -6.22 2.67
C MET A 1 -15.94 -6.92 1.93
N LEU A 2 -16.15 -8.10 1.33
CA LEU A 2 -15.09 -8.86 0.64
C LEU A 2 -14.37 -8.07 -0.46
N PHE A 3 -15.10 -7.37 -1.33
CA PHE A 3 -14.46 -6.59 -2.38
C PHE A 3 -13.67 -5.39 -1.81
N ALA A 4 -14.25 -4.66 -0.86
CA ALA A 4 -13.60 -3.50 -0.25
C ALA A 4 -12.34 -3.88 0.56
N TRP A 5 -12.46 -4.88 1.43
CA TRP A 5 -11.38 -5.28 2.36
C TRP A 5 -10.46 -6.37 1.82
N GLY A 6 -10.95 -7.24 0.93
CA GLY A 6 -10.18 -8.32 0.33
C GLY A 6 -9.47 -7.95 -0.98
N PHE A 7 -9.99 -6.96 -1.73
CA PHE A 7 -9.35 -6.47 -2.94
C PHE A 7 -8.89 -5.02 -2.80
N CYS A 8 -9.79 -4.07 -2.56
CA CYS A 8 -9.42 -2.65 -2.65
C CYS A 8 -8.42 -2.22 -1.56
N CYS A 9 -8.58 -2.69 -0.31
CA CYS A 9 -7.71 -2.29 0.81
C CYS A 9 -6.25 -2.79 0.66
N PRO A 10 -5.98 -4.10 0.45
CA PRO A 10 -4.62 -4.59 0.25
C PRO A 10 -3.91 -3.94 -0.93
N ASN A 11 -4.62 -3.81 -2.07
CA ASN A 11 -4.04 -3.18 -3.26
C ASN A 11 -3.78 -1.67 -3.05
N GLY A 12 -4.67 -0.98 -2.32
CA GLY A 12 -4.47 0.40 -1.90
C GLY A 12 -3.23 0.59 -1.05
N LEU A 13 -2.98 -0.32 -0.09
CA LEU A 13 -1.78 -0.33 0.75
C LEU A 13 -0.51 -0.54 -0.08
N LEU A 14 -0.51 -1.53 -0.99
CA LEU A 14 0.62 -1.80 -1.89
C LEU A 14 0.95 -0.58 -2.75
N ALA A 15 -0.05 0.04 -3.38
CA ALA A 15 0.15 1.21 -4.22
C ALA A 15 0.68 2.42 -3.44
N ALA A 16 0.08 2.72 -2.29
CA ALA A 16 0.50 3.85 -1.46
C ALA A 16 1.95 3.67 -0.98
N ARG A 17 2.33 2.46 -0.56
CA ARG A 17 3.67 2.16 -0.05
C ARG A 17 4.72 2.14 -1.15
N HIS A 18 4.45 1.44 -2.24
CA HIS A 18 5.47 1.09 -3.23
C HIS A 18 5.56 2.01 -4.44
N PHE A 19 4.47 2.70 -4.75
CA PHE A 19 4.36 3.48 -5.99
C PHE A 19 4.01 4.94 -5.75
N LYS A 20 3.58 5.31 -4.52
CA LYS A 20 3.21 6.68 -4.13
C LYS A 20 2.20 7.34 -5.07
N THR A 21 1.44 6.55 -5.81
CA THR A 21 0.39 7.02 -6.71
C THR A 21 -0.84 7.36 -5.88
N ALA A 22 -1.48 8.50 -6.16
CA ALA A 22 -2.76 8.82 -5.56
C ALA A 22 -3.78 7.74 -5.92
N TRP A 23 -4.36 7.08 -4.91
CA TRP A 23 -5.46 6.16 -5.14
C TRP A 23 -6.76 6.97 -5.21
N PRO A 24 -7.60 6.78 -6.26
CA PRO A 24 -8.88 7.48 -6.34
C PRO A 24 -9.81 7.03 -5.20
N GLY A 25 -10.64 7.93 -4.64
CA GLY A 25 -11.50 7.70 -3.45
C GLY A 25 -12.54 6.57 -3.52
N VAL A 26 -12.44 5.67 -4.49
CA VAL A 26 -13.31 4.52 -4.76
C VAL A 26 -13.37 3.54 -3.58
N LEU A 27 -12.26 3.35 -2.84
CA LEU A 27 -12.23 2.46 -1.66
C LEU A 27 -13.21 2.92 -0.57
N PHE A 28 -13.28 4.22 -0.30
CA PHE A 28 -14.15 4.78 0.73
C PHE A 28 -15.62 4.66 0.36
N ALA A 29 -15.98 4.99 -0.89
CA ALA A 29 -17.34 4.83 -1.39
C ALA A 29 -17.83 3.37 -1.29
N LEU A 30 -16.96 2.39 -1.59
CA LEU A 30 -17.27 0.97 -1.48
C LEU A 30 -17.41 0.48 -0.03
N VAL A 31 -16.63 1.03 0.92
CA VAL A 31 -16.75 0.72 2.36
C VAL A 31 -18.04 1.30 2.93
N VAL A 32 -18.37 2.54 2.61
CA VAL A 32 -19.63 3.19 3.04
C VAL A 32 -20.83 2.46 2.46
N LEU A 33 -20.81 2.13 1.16
CA LEU A 33 -21.89 1.35 0.52
C LEU A 33 -22.06 -0.03 1.17
N ALA A 34 -20.96 -0.74 1.45
CA ALA A 34 -21.02 -2.04 2.12
C ALA A 34 -21.56 -1.95 3.54
N PHE A 35 -21.28 -0.86 4.26
CA PHE A 35 -21.82 -0.63 5.59
C PHE A 35 -23.30 -0.24 5.56
N MET A 36 -23.73 0.56 4.58
CA MET A 36 -25.15 0.88 4.37
C MET A 36 -25.96 -0.38 4.03
N ILE A 37 -25.43 -1.26 3.17
CA ILE A 37 -26.06 -2.55 2.86
C ILE A 37 -26.14 -3.44 4.12
N MET A 38 -25.11 -3.44 4.99
CA MET A 38 -25.19 -4.14 6.27
C MET A 38 -26.29 -3.58 7.17
N LEU A 39 -26.38 -2.26 7.34
CA LEU A 39 -27.39 -1.64 8.19
C LEU A 39 -28.82 -1.93 7.72
N VAL A 40 -29.02 -2.04 6.40
CA VAL A 40 -30.32 -2.38 5.78
C VAL A 40 -30.64 -3.87 5.91
N ASN A 41 -29.63 -4.77 5.85
CA ASN A 41 -29.80 -6.22 5.93
C ASN A 41 -29.47 -6.82 7.32
N LEU A 42 -29.58 -6.04 8.40
CA LEU A 42 -29.23 -6.42 9.77
C LEU A 42 -30.07 -7.56 10.39
N THR A 43 -31.07 -8.07 9.67
CA THR A 43 -31.98 -9.11 10.17
C THR A 43 -31.24 -10.44 10.34
N GLY A 44 -30.93 -10.80 11.60
CA GLY A 44 -30.49 -12.14 11.99
C GLY A 44 -29.17 -12.23 12.76
N TYR A 45 -28.25 -11.28 12.60
CA TYR A 45 -26.89 -11.37 13.21
C TYR A 45 -26.87 -11.18 14.73
N SER A 46 -27.85 -10.47 15.31
CA SER A 46 -27.95 -10.20 16.75
C SER A 46 -28.32 -11.43 17.60
N THR A 47 -28.62 -12.57 16.97
CA THR A 47 -29.11 -13.78 17.64
C THR A 47 -28.03 -14.83 17.93
N LEU A 48 -26.82 -14.67 17.37
CA LEU A 48 -25.69 -15.57 17.60
C LEU A 48 -24.93 -15.17 18.87
N SER A 49 -25.13 -15.90 19.96
CA SER A 49 -24.52 -15.62 21.27
C SER A 49 -23.19 -16.34 21.53
N THR A 50 -22.85 -17.36 20.74
CA THR A 50 -21.65 -18.17 20.94
C THR A 50 -20.42 -17.55 20.27
N LEU A 51 -19.28 -17.55 20.97
CA LEU A 51 -17.99 -17.23 20.37
C LEU A 51 -17.59 -18.33 19.36
N PRO A 52 -16.93 -17.98 18.24
CA PRO A 52 -16.44 -16.65 17.87
C PRO A 52 -17.48 -15.78 17.12
N TYR A 53 -18.69 -16.29 16.86
CA TYR A 53 -19.68 -15.64 16.00
C TYR A 53 -20.28 -14.37 16.63
N SER A 54 -20.50 -14.36 17.93
CA SER A 54 -20.99 -13.19 18.67
C SER A 54 -20.06 -11.98 18.60
N ALA A 55 -18.76 -12.20 18.36
CA ALA A 55 -17.78 -11.13 18.23
C ALA A 55 -17.85 -10.41 16.87
N HIS A 56 -18.42 -11.02 15.83
CA HIS A 56 -18.37 -10.50 14.46
C HIS A 56 -19.10 -9.16 14.29
N PRO A 57 -20.32 -8.92 14.80
CA PRO A 57 -20.96 -7.61 14.71
C PRO A 57 -20.14 -6.53 15.42
N LEU A 58 -19.67 -6.81 16.64
CA LEU A 58 -18.84 -5.88 17.42
C LEU A 58 -17.54 -5.54 16.68
N LEU A 59 -16.85 -6.55 16.16
CA LEU A 59 -15.64 -6.39 15.37
C LEU A 59 -15.89 -5.59 14.08
N GLY A 60 -17.07 -5.78 13.46
CA GLY A 60 -17.52 -5.02 12.31
C GLY A 60 -17.70 -3.53 12.62
N PHE A 61 -18.31 -3.19 13.76
CA PHE A 61 -18.43 -1.81 14.22
C PHE A 61 -17.07 -1.20 14.53
N ILE A 62 -16.19 -1.90 15.25
CA ILE A 62 -14.83 -1.41 15.56
C ILE A 62 -14.07 -1.14 14.25
N ALA A 63 -14.06 -2.09 13.31
CA ALA A 63 -13.38 -1.92 12.03
C ALA A 63 -13.95 -0.74 11.22
N PHE A 64 -15.27 -0.54 11.24
CA PHE A 64 -15.92 0.61 10.59
C PHE A 64 -15.50 1.94 11.21
N PHE A 65 -15.55 2.08 12.53
CA PHE A 65 -15.14 3.32 13.19
C PHE A 65 -13.67 3.61 12.98
N LEU A 66 -12.79 2.59 13.04
CA LEU A 66 -11.38 2.77 12.70
C LEU A 66 -11.21 3.22 11.25
N ALA A 67 -11.92 2.64 10.29
CA ALA A 67 -11.87 3.06 8.89
C ALA A 67 -12.33 4.51 8.70
N PHE A 68 -13.40 4.91 9.39
CA PHE A 68 -13.92 6.28 9.36
C PHE A 68 -12.95 7.28 10.01
N SER A 69 -12.44 6.98 11.21
CA SER A 69 -11.40 7.77 11.87
C SER A 69 -10.15 7.87 11.01
N ASN A 70 -9.81 6.83 10.24
CA ASN A 70 -8.66 6.87 9.35
C ASN A 70 -8.81 7.93 8.23
N LEU A 71 -10.03 8.14 7.73
CA LEU A 71 -10.33 9.23 6.78
C LEU A 71 -10.15 10.60 7.44
N PHE A 72 -10.64 10.75 8.67
CA PHE A 72 -10.42 11.97 9.45
C PHE A 72 -8.93 12.26 9.61
N PHE A 73 -8.10 11.28 10.00
CA PHE A 73 -6.66 11.48 10.10
C PHE A 73 -5.98 11.75 8.76
N ALA A 74 -6.45 11.15 7.67
CA ALA A 74 -5.97 11.46 6.32
C ALA A 74 -6.25 12.92 5.94
N TRP A 75 -7.45 13.42 6.26
CA TRP A 75 -7.81 14.81 6.04
C TRP A 75 -6.96 15.76 6.88
N MET A 76 -6.79 15.46 8.18
CA MET A 76 -5.93 16.23 9.07
C MET A 76 -4.47 16.23 8.61
N LEU A 77 -3.98 15.17 7.98
CA LEU A 77 -2.65 15.11 7.39
C LEU A 77 -2.46 16.13 6.26
N ILE A 78 -3.51 16.38 5.47
CA ILE A 78 -3.49 17.36 4.36
C ILE A 78 -3.47 18.78 4.92
N THR A 79 -4.26 19.08 5.96
CA THR A 79 -4.43 20.43 6.51
C THR A 79 -3.38 20.81 7.55
N SER A 80 -2.55 19.87 8.00
CA SER A 80 -1.53 20.10 9.03
C SER A 80 -0.11 20.26 8.47
N THR A 81 0.71 21.01 9.22
CA THR A 81 2.12 21.28 8.94
C THR A 81 3.01 20.97 10.15
N GLY A 82 4.32 20.81 9.93
CA GLY A 82 5.30 20.60 10.98
C GLY A 82 5.07 19.35 11.85
N GLY A 83 5.32 19.47 13.15
CA GLY A 83 5.19 18.36 14.11
C GLY A 83 3.78 17.75 14.17
N ARG A 84 2.73 18.56 14.01
CA ARG A 84 1.32 18.09 13.96
C ARG A 84 1.07 17.13 12.80
N ARG A 85 1.65 17.42 11.62
CA ARG A 85 1.58 16.53 10.45
C ARG A 85 2.25 15.18 10.72
N SER A 86 3.37 15.19 11.45
CA SER A 86 4.06 13.97 11.85
C SER A 86 3.21 13.10 12.78
N LEU A 87 2.55 13.74 13.75
CA LEU A 87 1.62 13.07 14.68
C LEU A 87 0.42 12.47 13.93
N PHE A 88 -0.26 13.23 13.08
CA PHE A 88 -1.39 12.72 12.31
C PHE A 88 -1.00 11.61 11.33
N ARG A 89 0.23 11.64 10.79
CA ARG A 89 0.76 10.54 9.97
C ARG A 89 0.85 9.23 10.77
N ASN A 90 1.33 9.29 12.01
CA ASN A 90 1.44 8.11 12.87
C ASN A 90 0.06 7.57 13.26
N PHE A 91 -0.89 8.45 13.59
CA PHE A 91 -2.27 8.05 13.85
C PHE A 91 -2.93 7.43 12.63
N HIS A 92 -2.83 8.06 11.46
CA HIS A 92 -3.35 7.52 10.20
C HIS A 92 -2.76 6.14 9.89
N LEU A 93 -1.45 5.96 10.07
CA LEU A 93 -0.82 4.65 9.88
C LEU A 93 -1.34 3.61 10.87
N CYS A 94 -1.33 3.93 12.17
CA CYS A 94 -1.72 3.00 13.24
C CYS A 94 -3.18 2.56 13.11
N VAL A 95 -4.08 3.53 12.94
CA VAL A 95 -5.52 3.29 12.83
C VAL A 95 -5.86 2.53 11.55
N GLY A 96 -5.22 2.88 10.42
CA GLY A 96 -5.37 2.16 9.17
C GLY A 96 -4.91 0.69 9.25
N LEU A 97 -3.75 0.45 9.87
CA LEU A 97 -3.23 -0.91 10.09
C LEU A 97 -4.14 -1.72 11.01
N LEU A 98 -4.65 -1.12 12.10
CA LEU A 98 -5.55 -1.79 13.02
C LEU A 98 -6.88 -2.14 12.34
N ALA A 99 -7.45 -1.22 11.55
CA ALA A 99 -8.66 -1.48 10.78
C ALA A 99 -8.47 -2.67 9.82
N HIS A 100 -7.34 -2.69 9.11
CA HIS A 100 -6.99 -3.78 8.20
C HIS A 100 -6.81 -5.10 8.96
N ALA A 101 -6.03 -5.11 10.05
CA ALA A 101 -5.77 -6.29 10.86
C ALA A 101 -7.05 -6.89 11.45
N LEU A 102 -7.99 -6.07 11.93
CA LEU A 102 -9.27 -6.52 12.47
C LEU A 102 -10.26 -6.97 11.39
N SER A 103 -10.13 -6.47 10.16
CA SER A 103 -10.97 -6.91 9.03
C SER A 103 -10.72 -8.38 8.64
N VAL A 104 -9.53 -8.92 8.90
CA VAL A 104 -9.17 -10.32 8.61
C VAL A 104 -9.99 -11.31 9.45
N PRO A 105 -9.95 -11.29 10.80
CA PRO A 105 -10.79 -12.15 11.62
C PRO A 105 -12.27 -11.85 11.43
N LEU A 106 -12.66 -10.60 11.12
CA LEU A 106 -14.04 -10.25 10.79
C LEU A 106 -14.55 -11.05 9.57
N ILE A 107 -13.79 -11.05 8.47
CA ILE A 107 -14.17 -11.77 7.26
C ILE A 107 -14.12 -13.28 7.47
N LEU A 108 -13.08 -13.79 8.14
CA LEU A 108 -12.94 -15.23 8.41
C LEU A 108 -14.07 -15.77 9.29
N THR A 109 -14.45 -15.05 10.34
CA THR A 109 -15.60 -15.42 11.18
C THR A 109 -16.90 -15.36 10.38
N GLY A 110 -17.06 -14.36 9.52
CA GLY A 110 -18.21 -14.24 8.61
C GLY A 110 -18.39 -15.47 7.71
N PHE A 111 -17.30 -15.99 7.12
CA PHE A 111 -17.33 -17.21 6.30
C PHE A 111 -17.65 -18.50 7.05
N GLN A 112 -17.53 -18.49 8.37
CA GLN A 112 -17.81 -19.67 9.19
C GLN A 112 -19.18 -19.61 9.86
N MET A 113 -19.87 -18.47 9.78
CA MET A 113 -21.18 -18.33 10.39
C MET A 113 -22.18 -19.33 9.81
N PRO A 114 -22.99 -19.96 10.67
CA PRO A 114 -23.96 -20.96 10.24
C PRO A 114 -25.09 -20.36 9.39
N LYS A 115 -25.37 -19.06 9.53
CA LYS A 115 -26.37 -18.32 8.77
C LYS A 115 -25.87 -16.92 8.43
N MET A 116 -26.10 -16.50 7.20
CA MET A 116 -25.89 -15.13 6.72
C MET A 116 -27.20 -14.69 6.07
N GLY A 117 -28.07 -14.00 6.81
CA GLY A 117 -29.47 -13.83 6.41
C GLY A 117 -30.24 -15.17 6.41
N ASN A 118 -30.81 -15.56 5.27
CA ASN A 118 -31.63 -16.78 5.15
C ASN A 118 -30.87 -18.03 4.65
N GLN A 119 -29.58 -17.92 4.33
CA GLN A 119 -28.81 -18.99 3.68
C GLN A 119 -27.63 -19.48 4.53
N MET A 120 -27.28 -20.76 4.38
CA MET A 120 -26.13 -21.37 5.06
C MET A 120 -24.84 -20.97 4.36
N CYS A 121 -24.00 -20.20 5.04
CA CYS A 121 -22.78 -19.60 4.45
C CYS A 121 -21.48 -20.24 4.96
N SER A 122 -21.56 -21.25 5.84
CA SER A 122 -20.39 -21.87 6.46
C SER A 122 -19.65 -22.77 5.47
N SER A 123 -18.51 -22.30 4.97
CA SER A 123 -17.65 -23.12 4.11
C SER A 123 -16.17 -22.88 4.39
N LYS A 124 -15.48 -23.97 4.73
CA LYS A 124 -14.01 -24.00 4.84
C LYS A 124 -13.33 -23.57 3.53
N ALA A 125 -13.98 -23.76 2.39
CA ALA A 125 -13.44 -23.35 1.09
C ALA A 125 -13.33 -21.83 0.95
N TYR A 126 -14.30 -21.05 1.47
CA TYR A 126 -14.24 -19.59 1.41
C TYR A 126 -13.12 -19.04 2.29
N SER A 127 -13.02 -19.53 3.53
CA SER A 127 -11.93 -19.16 4.44
C SER A 127 -10.56 -19.51 3.86
N GLY A 128 -10.42 -20.71 3.27
CA GLY A 128 -9.18 -21.15 2.62
C GLY A 128 -8.78 -20.27 1.44
N THR A 129 -9.71 -19.99 0.53
CA THR A 129 -9.46 -19.11 -0.63
C THR A 129 -9.09 -17.69 -0.20
N TYR A 130 -9.74 -17.15 0.84
CA TYR A 130 -9.38 -15.84 1.38
C TYR A 130 -8.00 -15.85 2.06
N LEU A 131 -7.65 -16.90 2.79
CA LEU A 131 -6.33 -17.04 3.39
C LEU A 131 -5.22 -17.12 2.32
N ILE A 132 -5.46 -17.85 1.22
CA ILE A 132 -4.54 -17.91 0.07
C ILE A 132 -4.33 -16.50 -0.52
N SER A 133 -5.40 -15.70 -0.66
CA SER A 133 -5.30 -14.30 -1.08
C SER A 133 -4.40 -13.47 -0.14
N LEU A 134 -4.57 -13.61 1.17
CA LEU A 134 -3.76 -12.89 2.16
C LEU A 134 -2.29 -13.30 2.13
N ILE A 135 -2.00 -14.59 1.99
CA ILE A 135 -0.64 -15.10 1.85
C ILE A 135 0.00 -14.56 0.57
N PHE A 136 -0.73 -14.57 -0.55
CA PHE A 136 -0.25 -14.02 -1.81
C PHE A 136 0.04 -12.52 -1.71
N TYR A 137 -0.82 -11.75 -1.05
CA TYR A 137 -0.56 -10.33 -0.72
C TYR A 137 0.74 -10.17 0.08
N ALA A 138 0.93 -10.95 1.15
CA ALA A 138 2.12 -10.85 1.99
C ALA A 138 3.41 -11.18 1.22
N ILE A 139 3.39 -12.20 0.36
CA ILE A 139 4.52 -12.54 -0.51
C ILE A 139 4.85 -11.38 -1.44
N VAL A 140 3.84 -10.81 -2.12
CA VAL A 140 4.03 -9.69 -3.05
C VAL A 140 4.57 -8.45 -2.32
N GLU A 141 4.05 -8.13 -1.14
CA GLU A 141 4.54 -7.03 -0.30
C GLU A 141 6.04 -7.17 -0.01
N VAL A 142 6.48 -8.35 0.42
CA VAL A 142 7.89 -8.64 0.70
C VAL A 142 8.74 -8.52 -0.57
N VAL A 143 8.28 -9.08 -1.70
CA VAL A 143 9.01 -9.00 -2.98
C VAL A 143 9.15 -7.55 -3.47
N LEU A 144 8.08 -6.76 -3.39
CA LEU A 144 8.11 -5.34 -3.78
C LEU A 144 9.01 -4.51 -2.88
N GLU A 145 9.05 -4.81 -1.58
CA GLU A 145 9.96 -4.18 -0.62
C GLU A 145 11.42 -4.51 -0.96
N VAL A 146 11.75 -5.78 -1.21
CA VAL A 146 13.10 -6.20 -1.64
C VAL A 146 13.52 -5.50 -2.94
N LEU A 147 12.62 -5.40 -3.92
CA LEU A 147 12.89 -4.64 -5.15
C LEU A 147 13.09 -3.15 -4.87
N GLY A 148 12.30 -2.58 -3.96
CA GLY A 148 12.46 -1.21 -3.47
C GLY A 148 13.85 -0.96 -2.88
N TYR A 149 14.31 -1.86 -1.99
CA TYR A 149 15.66 -1.82 -1.43
C TYR A 149 16.74 -1.94 -2.50
N LYS A 150 16.61 -2.87 -3.46
CA LYS A 150 17.59 -3.02 -4.56
C LYS A 150 17.67 -1.75 -5.42
N ILE A 151 16.55 -1.12 -5.73
CA ILE A 151 16.50 0.15 -6.47
C ILE A 151 17.18 1.25 -5.67
N LEU A 152 16.86 1.38 -4.37
CA LEU A 152 17.44 2.40 -3.49
C LEU A 152 18.95 2.21 -3.36
N PHE A 153 19.41 0.98 -3.12
CA PHE A 153 20.81 0.64 -3.01
C PHE A 153 21.57 0.97 -4.30
N LYS A 154 21.09 0.50 -5.46
CA LYS A 154 21.73 0.82 -6.75
C LYS A 154 21.77 2.32 -7.02
N MET A 155 20.70 3.04 -6.71
CA MET A 155 20.67 4.49 -6.86
C MET A 155 21.66 5.17 -5.92
N LYS A 156 21.75 4.73 -4.66
CA LYS A 156 22.75 5.24 -3.71
C LYS A 156 24.17 4.92 -4.18
N SER A 157 24.49 3.71 -4.62
CA SER A 157 25.83 3.36 -5.11
C SER A 157 26.21 4.14 -6.37
N SER A 158 25.29 4.27 -7.33
CA SER A 158 25.52 5.04 -8.56
C SER A 158 25.69 6.53 -8.25
N CYS A 159 24.87 7.06 -7.33
CA CYS A 159 24.98 8.43 -6.90
C CYS A 159 26.20 8.65 -6.00
N ALA A 160 26.62 7.68 -5.18
CA ALA A 160 27.79 7.73 -4.29
C ALA A 160 29.10 7.77 -5.08
N ILE A 161 29.19 7.02 -6.18
CA ILE A 161 30.33 7.08 -7.11
C ILE A 161 30.37 8.47 -7.78
N PHE A 162 29.21 9.03 -8.14
CA PHE A 162 29.10 10.42 -8.61
C PHE A 162 29.39 11.45 -7.49
N HIS A 163 29.01 11.13 -6.26
CA HIS A 163 29.03 11.99 -5.08
C HIS A 163 30.38 12.03 -4.36
N LEU A 164 31.23 11.01 -4.48
CA LEU A 164 32.61 11.08 -4.00
C LEU A 164 33.38 12.25 -4.68
N PHE A 165 32.88 12.72 -5.83
CA PHE A 165 33.42 13.88 -6.55
C PHE A 165 32.58 15.16 -6.40
N THR A 166 31.31 15.09 -5.97
CA THR A 166 30.38 16.25 -5.94
C THR A 166 29.76 16.58 -4.57
N VAL A 167 29.74 15.69 -3.55
CA VAL A 167 29.16 16.03 -2.22
C VAL A 167 29.97 17.09 -1.53
N THR A 168 31.29 17.01 -1.58
CA THR A 168 32.17 18.02 -0.98
C THR A 168 31.89 19.39 -1.58
N GLU A 169 31.79 19.45 -2.91
CA GLU A 169 31.53 20.68 -3.66
C GLU A 169 30.09 21.21 -3.51
N LEU A 170 29.09 20.31 -3.47
CA LEU A 170 27.67 20.66 -3.33
C LEU A 170 27.33 21.03 -1.89
N ARG A 171 27.95 20.38 -0.90
CA ARG A 171 27.85 20.71 0.52
C ARG A 171 28.44 22.10 0.76
N GLU A 172 29.61 22.41 0.19
CA GLU A 172 30.19 23.75 0.24
C GLU A 172 29.29 24.81 -0.42
N LYS A 173 28.68 24.52 -1.57
CA LYS A 173 27.76 25.45 -2.26
C LYS A 173 26.41 25.63 -1.58
N LEU A 174 25.90 24.63 -0.85
CA LEU A 174 24.58 24.67 -0.19
C LEU A 174 24.63 25.12 1.27
N GLN A 175 25.78 25.02 1.92
CA GLN A 175 26.01 25.54 3.28
C GLN A 175 25.57 27.01 3.48
N PRO A 176 25.87 27.95 2.56
CA PRO A 176 25.44 29.35 2.71
C PRO A 176 23.91 29.55 2.59
N PHE A 177 23.16 28.56 2.09
CA PHE A 177 21.70 28.63 1.94
C PHE A 177 20.93 27.90 3.04
N GLY A 178 21.62 27.24 3.99
CA GLY A 178 20.96 26.52 5.09
C GLY A 178 20.13 25.30 4.65
N LEU A 179 20.33 24.80 3.43
CA LEU A 179 19.62 23.62 2.91
C LEU A 179 20.35 22.33 3.31
N ASP A 180 19.59 21.38 3.84
CA ASP A 180 20.07 20.04 4.16
C ASP A 180 20.26 19.22 2.87
N ALA A 181 21.52 19.00 2.51
CA ALA A 181 21.93 18.26 1.32
C ALA A 181 21.31 16.85 1.29
N GLU A 182 21.13 16.19 2.43
CA GLU A 182 20.51 14.85 2.49
C GLU A 182 19.03 14.88 2.13
N LEU A 183 18.32 15.92 2.54
CA LEU A 183 16.89 16.12 2.26
C LEU A 183 16.66 16.47 0.78
N VAL A 184 17.57 17.23 0.19
CA VAL A 184 17.62 17.49 -1.26
C VAL A 184 17.88 16.17 -2.00
N ILE A 185 18.90 15.39 -1.62
CA ILE A 185 19.23 14.07 -2.19
C ILE A 185 18.02 13.11 -2.15
N GLN A 186 17.27 13.13 -1.05
CA GLN A 186 16.10 12.28 -0.87
C GLN A 186 14.92 12.66 -1.78
N ARG A 187 14.73 13.95 -2.11
CA ARG A 187 13.75 14.39 -3.13
C ARG A 187 14.21 14.06 -4.54
N ILE A 188 15.49 14.23 -4.78
CA ILE A 188 16.18 13.93 -6.04
C ILE A 188 16.05 12.42 -6.33
N ALA A 189 16.16 11.54 -5.33
CA ALA A 189 15.89 10.10 -5.43
C ALA A 189 14.45 9.73 -5.90
N GLN A 190 13.47 10.60 -5.72
CA GLN A 190 12.07 10.30 -5.99
C GLN A 190 11.67 10.46 -7.47
N ASN A 191 12.43 11.21 -8.28
CA ASN A 191 12.07 11.49 -9.69
C ASN A 191 13.27 11.35 -10.65
N PRO A 192 13.60 10.13 -11.14
CA PRO A 192 14.83 9.89 -11.89
C PRO A 192 14.78 10.31 -13.38
N ARG A 193 13.60 10.54 -13.97
CA ARG A 193 13.51 10.96 -15.38
C ARG A 193 14.08 12.35 -15.59
N HIS A 194 13.69 13.30 -14.73
CA HIS A 194 14.21 14.67 -14.72
C HIS A 194 15.70 14.72 -14.38
N LYS A 195 16.14 13.80 -13.52
CA LYS A 195 17.56 13.63 -13.18
C LYS A 195 18.40 13.01 -14.28
N LYS A 196 17.87 12.08 -15.07
CA LYS A 196 18.65 11.46 -16.15
C LYS A 196 19.17 12.56 -17.08
N GLN A 197 18.34 13.54 -17.42
CA GLN A 197 18.77 14.70 -18.20
C GLN A 197 19.82 15.55 -17.48
N GLN A 198 19.55 15.99 -16.24
CA GLN A 198 20.49 16.81 -15.48
C GLN A 198 21.83 16.12 -15.21
N ILE A 199 21.83 14.82 -14.94
CA ILE A 199 23.04 14.02 -14.71
C ILE A 199 23.78 13.77 -16.02
N MET A 200 23.07 13.56 -17.14
CA MET A 200 23.71 13.42 -18.46
C MET A 200 24.35 14.73 -18.94
N GLU A 201 23.76 15.88 -18.60
CA GLU A 201 24.37 17.20 -18.85
C GLU A 201 25.64 17.40 -18.02
N LEU A 202 25.61 17.08 -16.72
CA LEU A 202 26.79 17.15 -15.84
C LEU A 202 27.88 16.13 -16.21
N LEU A 203 27.51 15.03 -16.86
CA LEU A 203 28.45 14.02 -17.33
C LEU A 203 29.17 14.43 -18.61
N SER A 204 28.81 15.51 -19.34
CA SER A 204 29.40 15.81 -20.65
C SER A 204 30.94 15.92 -20.62
N ASN A 205 31.50 16.40 -19.51
CA ASN A 205 32.94 16.60 -19.29
C ASN A 205 33.66 15.42 -18.61
N LYS A 206 32.95 14.32 -18.36
CA LYS A 206 33.48 13.15 -17.63
C LYS A 206 33.98 12.05 -18.57
N ASP A 207 34.84 11.19 -18.02
CA ASP A 207 35.48 10.09 -18.74
C ASP A 207 34.45 9.10 -19.30
N ILE A 208 34.79 8.45 -20.42
CA ILE A 208 33.88 7.56 -21.16
C ILE A 208 33.40 6.40 -20.29
N GLU A 209 34.29 5.83 -19.48
CA GLU A 209 33.98 4.72 -18.56
C GLU A 209 32.95 5.13 -17.48
N GLU A 210 33.06 6.34 -16.93
CA GLU A 210 32.10 6.84 -15.94
C GLU A 210 30.71 7.08 -16.56
N LYS A 211 30.67 7.60 -17.79
CA LYS A 211 29.43 7.76 -18.56
C LYS A 211 28.75 6.42 -18.81
N GLU A 212 29.51 5.42 -19.25
CA GLU A 212 28.99 4.09 -19.55
C GLU A 212 28.49 3.38 -18.28
N PHE A 213 29.24 3.46 -17.18
CA PHE A 213 28.82 2.93 -15.88
C PHE A 213 27.49 3.54 -15.40
N MET A 214 27.35 4.86 -15.50
CA MET A 214 26.12 5.56 -15.09
C MET A 214 24.94 5.21 -16.00
N GLN A 215 25.14 5.15 -17.32
CA GLN A 215 24.10 4.72 -18.26
C GLN A 215 23.62 3.30 -17.98
N ASN A 216 24.56 2.36 -17.76
CA ASN A 216 24.25 0.98 -17.41
C ASN A 216 23.49 0.88 -16.07
N SER A 217 23.90 1.68 -15.07
CA SER A 217 23.22 1.73 -13.78
C SER A 217 21.79 2.27 -13.89
N PHE A 218 21.56 3.33 -14.68
CA PHE A 218 20.21 3.84 -14.94
C PHE A 218 19.35 2.83 -15.69
N LYS A 219 19.91 2.13 -16.68
CA LYS A 219 19.21 1.06 -17.42
C LYS A 219 18.76 -0.03 -16.45
N GLN A 220 19.63 -0.50 -15.57
CA GLN A 220 19.30 -1.51 -14.56
C GLN A 220 18.22 -1.03 -13.58
N ILE A 221 18.30 0.21 -13.10
CA ILE A 221 17.27 0.81 -12.23
C ILE A 221 15.92 0.86 -12.94
N GLN A 222 15.90 1.24 -14.22
CA GLN A 222 14.69 1.29 -15.01
C GLN A 222 14.10 -0.12 -15.20
N THR A 223 14.93 -1.11 -15.49
CA THR A 223 14.51 -2.52 -15.58
C THR A 223 13.87 -3.01 -14.28
N LEU A 224 14.51 -2.74 -13.13
CA LEU A 224 13.96 -3.11 -11.82
C LEU A 224 12.61 -2.45 -11.53
N ARG A 225 12.42 -1.19 -11.95
CA ARG A 225 11.12 -0.51 -11.84
C ARG A 225 10.06 -1.17 -12.72
N VAL A 226 10.38 -1.49 -13.97
CA VAL A 226 9.45 -2.18 -14.87
C VAL A 226 9.04 -3.52 -14.28
N ILE A 227 9.99 -4.31 -13.76
CA ILE A 227 9.70 -5.57 -13.04
C ILE A 227 8.76 -5.30 -11.85
N LYS A 228 9.04 -4.26 -11.06
CA LYS A 228 8.21 -3.86 -9.92
C LYS A 228 6.75 -3.59 -10.32
N TYR A 229 6.53 -2.78 -11.37
CA TYR A 229 5.18 -2.49 -11.89
C TYR A 229 4.50 -3.74 -12.47
N PHE A 230 5.24 -4.57 -13.19
CA PHE A 230 4.72 -5.80 -13.78
C PHE A 230 4.22 -6.78 -12.70
N LEU A 231 5.01 -7.00 -11.64
CA LEU A 231 4.62 -7.83 -10.51
C LEU A 231 3.37 -7.29 -9.81
N TYR A 232 3.28 -5.98 -9.64
CA TYR A 232 2.08 -5.35 -9.07
C TYR A 232 0.85 -5.53 -9.96
N ALA A 233 0.99 -5.44 -11.29
CA ALA A 233 -0.11 -5.70 -12.22
C ALA A 233 -0.59 -7.17 -12.16
N ILE A 234 0.33 -8.14 -12.10
CA ILE A 234 -0.01 -9.56 -11.88
C ILE A 234 -0.76 -9.72 -10.56
N HIS A 235 -0.26 -9.11 -9.49
CA HIS A 235 -0.92 -9.18 -8.19
C HIS A 235 -2.35 -8.64 -8.24
N LEU A 236 -2.54 -7.46 -8.86
CA LEU A 236 -3.85 -6.84 -9.00
C LEU A 236 -4.83 -7.76 -9.75
N MET A 237 -4.38 -8.37 -10.86
CA MET A 237 -5.19 -9.30 -11.64
C MET A 237 -5.58 -10.54 -10.81
N VAL A 238 -4.62 -11.20 -10.19
CA VAL A 238 -4.87 -12.43 -9.39
C VAL A 238 -5.73 -12.12 -8.17
N SER A 239 -5.44 -11.03 -7.45
CA SER A 239 -6.23 -10.58 -6.29
C SER A 239 -7.66 -10.23 -6.68
N PHE A 240 -7.86 -9.58 -7.84
CA PHE A 240 -9.19 -9.32 -8.38
C PHE A 240 -9.93 -10.61 -8.69
N SER A 241 -9.30 -11.54 -9.43
CA SER A 241 -9.91 -12.82 -9.81
C SER A 241 -10.33 -13.64 -8.59
N ILE A 242 -9.45 -13.80 -7.60
CA ILE A 242 -9.76 -14.53 -6.35
C ILE A 242 -10.91 -13.85 -5.60
N THR A 243 -10.85 -12.53 -5.43
CA THR A 243 -11.91 -11.80 -4.71
C THR A 243 -13.24 -11.84 -5.44
N PHE A 244 -13.22 -11.75 -6.78
CA PHE A 244 -14.41 -11.82 -7.62
C PHE A 244 -15.08 -13.20 -7.53
N VAL A 245 -14.29 -14.28 -7.61
CA VAL A 245 -14.78 -15.65 -7.41
C VAL A 245 -15.40 -15.79 -6.01
N LEU A 246 -14.72 -15.30 -4.96
CA LEU A 246 -15.27 -15.30 -3.60
C LEU A 246 -16.60 -14.56 -3.49
N VAL A 247 -16.72 -13.38 -4.11
CA VAL A 247 -17.96 -12.59 -4.11
C VAL A 247 -19.08 -13.36 -4.82
N ILE A 248 -18.84 -13.94 -6.00
CA ILE A 248 -19.83 -14.75 -6.71
C ILE A 248 -20.26 -15.97 -5.89
N MET A 249 -19.28 -16.70 -5.33
CA MET A 249 -19.55 -17.90 -4.54
C MET A 249 -20.40 -17.59 -3.31
N VAL A 250 -20.22 -16.42 -2.69
CA VAL A 250 -21.01 -15.97 -1.54
C VAL A 250 -22.36 -15.40 -1.96
N ALA A 251 -22.47 -14.75 -3.12
CA ALA A 251 -23.72 -14.16 -3.60
C ALA A 251 -24.70 -15.20 -4.17
N ASN A 252 -24.19 -16.36 -4.61
CA ASN A 252 -25.00 -17.47 -5.11
C ASN A 252 -25.41 -18.48 -4.02
N LEU A 253 -25.03 -18.23 -2.76
CA LEU A 253 -25.58 -18.95 -1.62
C LEU A 253 -26.96 -18.43 -1.29
#